data_AF-T0LZQ9-F1
#
_entry.id   AF-T0LZQ9-F1
#
_cell.length_a   1.000
_cell.length_b   1.000
_cell.length_c   1.000
_cell.angle_alpha   90.00
_cell.angle_beta   90.00
_cell.angle_gamma   90.00
#
_symmetry.space_group_name_H-M   'P 1'
#
loop_
_entity.id
_entity.type
_entity.pdbx_description
1 polymer ?
#
loop_
_entity_poly.entity_id
_entity_poly.type
_entity_poly.pdbx_seq_one_letter_code
_entity_poly.pdbx_strand_id
1 'polypeptide(L)'
;MRFLLFLTFLSGVVSRCSGFDPNSKNNVVVYYGQGPNQGDLMEQCQQPEIDVIVLSFVHLFPAQANGYPGTNFGNRCGGEVYPGPGWNGVNDPSKDQLQSNCPTLNAQIPVCQQQYGKKIILSLGGGVTNYQLTGRNEGEVLATYLWKMFGPQSADWTGPRPFDNAGQAVEVDGFDMDIEWPSTDNSEGYIAMLTLLRSFFPTASKPYYLTGAPQCIVPDANMGDMITAIPFDMIFVQFYNTPACSAATWTASNPAYTPGQATQQAGFTYDTWAQWLSTTASSAAKLYITLPASPDAASEGNYITHEQARNLIDAYYCRSSFGGVAVWEATRGDANPYNGKSFQATMKDWLVEAAVNPSLTTCDRVQRCRTLAREDAEPGLDPAALDIAVASMDTAGRRRTTAERDASLISARVEPAVLLIPRRRPPRTHPPPRHPEAELAE
;
A
#
# COMPACT_ATOMS: atom_id res chain seq x y z
N MET A 1 -68.42 -10.78 -13.72
CA MET A 1 -67.13 -11.36 -13.29
C MET A 1 -66.02 -10.52 -13.93
N ARG A 2 -65.45 -9.54 -13.21
CA ARG A 2 -64.33 -8.71 -13.69
C ARG A 2 -63.05 -9.24 -13.03
N PHE A 3 -62.15 -9.81 -13.82
CA PHE A 3 -60.83 -10.23 -13.37
C PHE A 3 -59.90 -9.01 -13.34
N LEU A 4 -59.39 -8.66 -12.16
CA LEU A 4 -58.27 -7.74 -11.98
C LEU A 4 -56.97 -8.53 -12.14
N LEU A 5 -56.19 -8.20 -13.17
CA LEU A 5 -54.79 -8.64 -13.27
C LEU A 5 -53.93 -7.75 -12.36
N PHE A 6 -53.37 -8.35 -11.30
CA PHE A 6 -52.28 -7.75 -10.55
C PHE A 6 -50.97 -7.97 -11.33
N LEU A 7 -50.38 -6.89 -11.87
CA LEU A 7 -48.97 -6.91 -12.27
C LEU A 7 -48.11 -6.83 -11.00
N THR A 8 -47.52 -7.95 -10.61
CA THR A 8 -46.42 -7.98 -9.66
C THR A 8 -45.17 -7.44 -10.34
N PHE A 9 -44.76 -6.23 -9.98
CA PHE A 9 -43.42 -5.72 -10.27
C PHE A 9 -42.42 -6.61 -9.51
N LEU A 10 -41.61 -7.38 -10.25
CA LEU A 10 -40.45 -8.06 -9.70
C LEU A 10 -39.40 -6.96 -9.42
N SER A 11 -39.32 -6.51 -8.17
CA SER A 11 -38.22 -5.67 -7.71
C SER A 11 -36.93 -6.46 -7.88
N GLY A 12 -36.17 -6.17 -8.94
CA GLY A 12 -34.80 -6.65 -9.05
C GLY A 12 -34.04 -6.21 -7.82
N VAL A 13 -33.57 -7.18 -7.03
CA VAL A 13 -32.53 -6.93 -6.05
C VAL A 13 -31.31 -6.55 -6.87
N VAL A 14 -31.08 -5.24 -7.03
CA VAL A 14 -29.78 -4.75 -7.47
C VAL A 14 -28.82 -5.23 -6.39
N SER A 15 -28.04 -6.28 -6.69
CA SER A 15 -26.88 -6.64 -5.89
C SER A 15 -26.11 -5.36 -5.66
N ARG A 16 -26.09 -4.88 -4.41
CA ARG A 16 -25.22 -3.78 -4.02
C ARG A 16 -23.82 -4.20 -4.43
N CYS A 17 -23.25 -3.57 -5.46
CA CYS A 17 -21.85 -3.80 -5.82
C CYS A 17 -21.03 -3.65 -4.54
N SER A 18 -20.20 -4.66 -4.30
CA SER A 18 -19.39 -4.83 -3.09
C SER A 18 -18.72 -3.51 -2.69
N GLY A 19 -18.96 -3.06 -1.47
CA GLY A 19 -18.17 -1.98 -0.87
C GLY A 19 -16.73 -2.43 -0.62
N PHE A 20 -15.92 -1.51 -0.14
CA PHE A 20 -14.53 -1.77 0.25
C PHE A 20 -14.42 -2.99 1.20
N ASP A 21 -13.55 -3.93 0.83
CA ASP A 21 -13.14 -5.05 1.68
C ASP A 21 -11.60 -5.08 1.72
N PRO A 22 -10.96 -4.82 2.88
CA PRO A 22 -9.50 -4.77 2.97
C PRO A 22 -8.81 -6.11 2.65
N ASN A 23 -9.53 -7.24 2.61
CA ASN A 23 -8.99 -8.53 2.21
C ASN A 23 -9.24 -8.87 0.74
N SER A 24 -10.07 -8.09 0.05
CA SER A 24 -10.32 -8.24 -1.37
C SER A 24 -9.11 -7.82 -2.19
N LYS A 25 -8.96 -8.47 -3.35
CA LYS A 25 -7.99 -8.13 -4.39
C LYS A 25 -8.53 -7.12 -5.38
N ASN A 26 -9.82 -6.81 -5.28
CA ASN A 26 -10.55 -6.04 -6.27
C ASN A 26 -10.79 -4.60 -5.83
N ASN A 27 -9.99 -4.06 -4.90
CA ASN A 27 -10.17 -2.68 -4.48
C ASN A 27 -9.53 -1.72 -5.49
N VAL A 28 -10.23 -0.64 -5.79
CA VAL A 28 -9.70 0.50 -6.53
C VAL A 28 -9.60 1.69 -5.59
N VAL A 29 -8.39 2.25 -5.53
CA VAL A 29 -8.06 3.46 -4.79
C VAL A 29 -7.83 4.59 -5.79
N VAL A 30 -8.38 5.78 -5.54
CA VAL A 30 -8.11 6.95 -6.40
C VAL A 30 -7.67 8.13 -5.54
N TYR A 31 -6.64 8.85 -5.98
CA TYR A 31 -6.24 10.13 -5.40
C TYR A 31 -7.15 11.24 -5.94
N TYR A 32 -7.55 12.17 -5.09
CA TYR A 32 -8.44 13.29 -5.42
C TYR A 32 -8.03 14.52 -4.60
N GLY A 33 -8.02 15.69 -5.24
CA GLY A 33 -7.76 16.97 -4.56
C GLY A 33 -6.73 17.84 -5.28
N GLN A 34 -5.93 17.30 -6.19
CA GLN A 34 -4.89 18.04 -6.91
C GLN A 34 -5.09 18.08 -8.43
N GLY A 35 -6.23 17.61 -8.93
CA GLY A 35 -6.52 17.60 -10.35
C GLY A 35 -6.79 19.01 -10.90
N PRO A 36 -6.27 19.35 -12.10
CA PRO A 36 -6.50 20.65 -12.70
C PRO A 36 -7.97 20.81 -13.08
N ASN A 37 -8.62 21.87 -12.57
CA ASN A 37 -10.05 22.10 -12.74
C ASN A 37 -10.92 20.88 -12.36
N GLN A 38 -10.48 20.08 -11.38
CA GLN A 38 -11.18 18.87 -10.94
C GLN A 38 -12.66 19.13 -10.66
N GLY A 39 -13.50 18.10 -10.84
CA GLY A 39 -14.92 18.15 -10.52
C GLY A 39 -15.19 18.02 -9.01
N ASP A 40 -16.47 17.91 -8.65
CA ASP A 40 -16.90 17.67 -7.27
C ASP A 40 -16.50 16.27 -6.79
N LEU A 41 -16.26 16.10 -5.48
CA LEU A 41 -15.96 14.79 -4.88
C LEU A 41 -17.09 13.78 -5.17
N MET A 42 -18.33 14.27 -5.24
CA MET A 42 -19.51 13.46 -5.56
C MET A 42 -19.38 12.68 -6.86
N GLU A 43 -18.72 13.23 -7.88
CA GLU A 43 -18.52 12.55 -9.17
C GLU A 43 -17.73 11.25 -9.00
N GLN A 44 -16.78 11.24 -8.07
CA GLN A 44 -16.01 10.04 -7.74
C GLN A 44 -16.81 9.09 -6.85
N CYS A 45 -17.59 9.61 -5.92
CA CYS A 45 -18.39 8.80 -5.01
C CYS A 45 -19.50 8.04 -5.74
N GLN A 46 -20.03 8.60 -6.83
CA GLN A 46 -21.05 7.99 -7.66
C GLN A 46 -20.51 6.87 -8.56
N GLN A 47 -19.20 6.78 -8.79
CA GLN A 47 -18.60 5.67 -9.55
C GLN A 47 -18.62 4.41 -8.66
N PRO A 48 -19.45 3.38 -8.94
CA PRO A 48 -19.49 2.17 -8.12
C PRO A 48 -18.17 1.39 -8.13
N GLU A 49 -17.32 1.63 -9.12
CA GLU A 49 -16.03 0.97 -9.30
C GLU A 49 -14.95 1.41 -8.31
N ILE A 50 -15.08 2.60 -7.70
CA ILE A 50 -14.10 3.14 -6.76
C ILE A 50 -14.43 2.65 -5.35
N ASP A 51 -13.46 2.16 -4.59
CA ASP A 51 -13.68 1.69 -3.21
C ASP A 51 -13.13 2.67 -2.17
N VAL A 52 -11.99 3.28 -2.47
CA VAL A 52 -11.27 4.23 -1.59
C VAL A 52 -10.96 5.50 -2.37
N ILE A 53 -11.21 6.64 -1.75
CA ILE A 53 -10.80 7.97 -2.24
C ILE A 53 -9.80 8.54 -1.24
N VAL A 54 -8.61 8.86 -1.73
CA VAL A 54 -7.54 9.50 -0.97
C VAL A 54 -7.60 11.01 -1.21
N LEU A 55 -7.92 11.77 -0.15
CA LEU A 55 -8.00 13.23 -0.18
C LEU A 55 -6.62 13.85 -0.03
N SER A 56 -6.21 14.59 -1.04
CA SER A 56 -4.86 15.11 -1.22
C SER A 56 -4.84 16.64 -1.20
N PHE A 57 -4.25 17.31 -0.21
CA PHE A 57 -3.39 16.83 0.88
C PHE A 57 -3.44 17.71 2.13
N VAL A 58 -3.04 17.13 3.27
CA VAL A 58 -2.31 17.84 4.33
C VAL A 58 -0.85 18.00 3.86
N HIS A 59 -0.55 19.13 3.23
CA HIS A 59 0.71 19.37 2.52
C HIS A 59 1.76 20.12 3.34
N LEU A 60 1.42 20.56 4.56
CA LEU A 60 2.31 21.24 5.49
C LEU A 60 2.08 20.75 6.92
N PHE A 61 3.15 20.69 7.72
CA PHE A 61 3.07 20.30 9.12
C PHE A 61 3.13 21.53 10.05
N PRO A 62 2.78 21.38 11.35
CA PRO A 62 2.60 22.50 12.26
C PRO A 62 3.79 23.47 12.31
N ALA A 63 5.02 22.96 12.25
CA ALA A 63 6.23 23.76 12.24
C ALA A 63 6.33 24.72 11.05
N GLN A 64 5.73 24.36 9.91
CA GLN A 64 5.77 25.13 8.67
C GLN A 64 4.46 25.90 8.39
N ALA A 65 3.39 25.67 9.17
CA ALA A 65 2.05 26.23 8.94
C ALA A 65 1.43 26.90 10.19
N ASN A 66 2.22 27.72 10.88
CA ASN A 66 1.79 28.53 12.04
C ASN A 66 1.17 27.73 13.21
N GLY A 67 1.63 26.51 13.43
CA GLY A 67 1.23 25.67 14.57
C GLY A 67 0.00 24.79 14.34
N TYR A 68 -0.68 24.90 13.20
CA TYR A 68 -1.63 23.91 12.71
C TYR A 68 -1.11 23.26 11.41
N PRO A 69 -1.55 22.05 11.04
CA PRO A 69 -1.20 21.50 9.72
C PRO A 69 -1.82 22.35 8.60
N GLY A 70 -1.19 22.41 7.43
CA GLY A 70 -1.75 23.09 6.26
C GLY A 70 -2.40 22.11 5.29
N THR A 71 -3.55 22.49 4.74
CA THR A 71 -4.30 21.68 3.77
C THR A 71 -4.42 22.38 2.42
N ASN A 72 -4.42 21.61 1.35
CA ASN A 72 -4.67 22.09 0.01
C ASN A 72 -5.45 21.02 -0.74
N PHE A 73 -6.63 21.35 -1.23
CA PHE A 73 -7.47 20.46 -2.04
C PHE A 73 -7.77 21.10 -3.40
N GLY A 74 -6.77 21.78 -3.97
CA GLY A 74 -6.86 22.44 -5.27
C GLY A 74 -7.97 23.49 -5.27
N ASN A 75 -8.85 23.43 -6.27
CA ASN A 75 -9.96 24.38 -6.44
C ASN A 75 -11.19 24.08 -5.54
N ARG A 76 -11.08 23.25 -4.49
CA ARG A 76 -12.22 22.84 -3.65
C ARG A 76 -12.54 23.76 -2.47
N CYS A 77 -11.66 24.69 -2.15
CA CYS A 77 -11.78 25.56 -0.97
C CYS A 77 -11.75 27.04 -1.36
N GLY A 78 -12.39 27.89 -0.54
CA GLY A 78 -12.53 29.33 -0.78
C GLY A 78 -11.29 30.17 -0.45
N GLY A 79 -10.22 29.54 0.06
CA GLY A 79 -8.96 30.19 0.42
C GLY A 79 -8.93 30.75 1.84
N GLU A 80 -10.06 30.78 2.55
CA GLU A 80 -10.08 31.11 3.97
C GLU A 80 -9.36 30.04 4.79
N VAL A 81 -8.65 30.47 5.82
CA VAL A 81 -7.85 29.61 6.70
C VAL A 81 -8.18 29.85 8.17
N TYR A 82 -7.97 28.84 9.00
CA TYR A 82 -8.02 29.00 10.45
C TYR A 82 -6.76 29.71 10.95
N PRO A 83 -6.87 30.63 11.93
CA PRO A 83 -5.71 31.22 12.56
C PRO A 83 -4.96 30.18 13.39
N GLY A 84 -3.69 29.99 13.09
CA GLY A 84 -2.80 29.11 13.83
C GLY A 84 -2.45 29.64 15.22
N PRO A 85 -2.10 28.76 16.18
CA PRO A 85 -1.69 29.17 17.52
C PRO A 85 -0.26 29.73 17.58
N GLY A 86 0.48 29.69 16.47
CA GLY A 86 1.92 29.94 16.43
C GLY A 86 2.74 28.67 16.67
N TRP A 87 4.02 28.74 16.31
CA TRP A 87 5.00 27.67 16.51
C TRP A 87 6.23 28.19 17.22
N ASN A 88 6.70 27.47 18.25
CA ASN A 88 7.88 27.84 19.05
C ASN A 88 7.90 29.31 19.54
N GLY A 89 6.74 29.80 19.99
CA GLY A 89 6.59 31.17 20.51
C GLY A 89 6.49 32.27 19.44
N VAL A 90 6.47 31.90 18.15
CA VAL A 90 6.27 32.82 17.03
C VAL A 90 4.89 32.58 16.42
N ASN A 91 4.05 33.61 16.39
CA ASN A 91 2.79 33.59 15.67
C ASN A 91 2.94 34.43 14.40
N ASP A 92 2.84 33.78 13.24
CA ASP A 92 2.95 34.38 11.92
C ASP A 92 1.70 34.03 11.08
N PRO A 93 0.65 34.87 11.12
CA PRO A 93 -0.59 34.62 10.37
C PRO A 93 -0.41 34.50 8.86
N SER A 94 0.71 34.97 8.29
CA SER A 94 0.99 34.77 6.86
C SER A 94 1.26 33.30 6.49
N LYS A 95 1.48 32.45 7.51
CA LYS A 95 1.68 31.00 7.38
C LYS A 95 0.44 30.19 7.77
N ASP A 96 -0.70 30.83 8.02
CA ASP A 96 -1.96 30.10 8.20
C ASP A 96 -2.34 29.39 6.91
N GLN A 97 -2.42 28.07 6.94
CA GLN A 97 -2.63 27.22 5.76
C GLN A 97 -3.69 26.13 5.96
N LEU A 98 -4.33 26.07 7.13
CA LEU A 98 -5.42 25.12 7.38
C LEU A 98 -6.72 25.69 6.80
N GLN A 99 -7.15 25.19 5.64
CA GLN A 99 -8.36 25.65 4.98
C GLN A 99 -9.59 25.53 5.91
N SER A 100 -10.35 26.61 6.03
CA SER A 100 -11.53 26.69 6.92
C SER A 100 -12.85 26.68 6.17
N ASN A 101 -12.82 26.77 4.84
CA ASN A 101 -14.00 26.87 4.02
C ASN A 101 -13.87 26.02 2.75
N CYS A 102 -14.32 24.76 2.83
CA CYS A 102 -14.39 23.83 1.70
C CYS A 102 -15.81 23.24 1.59
N PRO A 103 -16.84 24.07 1.37
CA PRO A 103 -18.24 23.73 1.70
C PRO A 103 -18.76 22.52 0.94
N THR A 104 -18.48 22.45 -0.37
CA THR A 104 -18.90 21.33 -1.22
C THR A 104 -18.18 20.04 -0.85
N LEU A 105 -16.86 20.11 -0.62
CA LEU A 105 -16.06 18.95 -0.21
C LEU A 105 -16.57 18.40 1.14
N ASN A 106 -16.72 19.27 2.13
CA ASN A 106 -17.14 18.91 3.48
C ASN A 106 -18.53 18.26 3.50
N ALA A 107 -19.47 18.79 2.71
CA ALA A 107 -20.81 18.22 2.60
C ALA A 107 -20.84 16.84 1.92
N GLN A 108 -19.88 16.57 1.03
CA GLN A 108 -19.88 15.35 0.21
C GLN A 108 -19.17 14.18 0.89
N ILE A 109 -18.14 14.40 1.72
CA ILE A 109 -17.44 13.34 2.47
C ILE A 109 -18.40 12.36 3.17
N PRO A 110 -19.33 12.80 4.04
CA PRO A 110 -20.24 11.87 4.73
C PRO A 110 -21.19 11.17 3.77
N VAL A 111 -21.56 11.80 2.65
CA VAL A 111 -22.41 11.17 1.62
C VAL A 111 -21.66 10.03 0.93
N CYS A 112 -20.39 10.23 0.58
CA CYS A 112 -19.54 9.19 0.01
C CYS A 112 -19.41 7.99 0.93
N GLN A 113 -19.20 8.23 2.22
CA GLN A 113 -19.07 7.17 3.23
C GLN A 113 -20.40 6.43 3.45
N GLN A 114 -21.50 7.17 3.67
CA GLN A 114 -22.75 6.59 4.14
C GLN A 114 -23.65 6.05 3.01
N GLN A 115 -23.73 6.76 1.88
CA GLN A 115 -24.60 6.36 0.77
C GLN A 115 -23.89 5.45 -0.22
N TYR A 116 -22.62 5.74 -0.52
CA TYR A 116 -21.86 5.01 -1.53
C TYR A 116 -20.84 4.02 -0.95
N GLY A 117 -20.70 3.96 0.37
CA GLY A 117 -19.84 2.98 1.06
C GLY A 117 -18.34 3.18 0.81
N LYS A 118 -17.92 4.35 0.32
CA LYS A 118 -16.51 4.65 0.03
C LYS A 118 -15.72 4.84 1.32
N LYS A 119 -14.44 4.49 1.30
CA LYS A 119 -13.50 4.96 2.33
C LYS A 119 -12.88 6.27 1.90
N ILE A 120 -12.86 7.23 2.81
CA ILE A 120 -12.22 8.54 2.62
C ILE A 120 -10.97 8.58 3.48
N ILE A 121 -9.79 8.55 2.88
CA ILE A 121 -8.50 8.56 3.59
C ILE A 121 -7.84 9.91 3.37
N LEU A 122 -7.34 10.57 4.42
CA LEU A 122 -6.67 11.87 4.30
C LEU A 122 -5.17 11.69 4.10
N SER A 123 -4.63 12.19 2.99
CA SER A 123 -3.22 12.06 2.66
C SER A 123 -2.36 13.20 3.18
N LEU A 124 -1.20 12.83 3.72
CA LEU A 124 -0.17 13.73 4.20
C LEU A 124 1.00 13.76 3.23
N GLY A 125 1.58 14.94 3.02
CA GLY A 125 2.76 15.14 2.19
C GLY A 125 2.42 15.57 0.76
N GLY A 126 2.73 14.70 -0.21
CA GLY A 126 2.71 14.95 -1.64
C GLY A 126 4.01 15.58 -2.15
N GLY A 127 4.03 15.99 -3.42
CA GLY A 127 5.23 16.46 -4.12
C GLY A 127 5.77 17.85 -3.73
N VAL A 128 5.24 18.50 -2.69
CA VAL A 128 5.75 19.80 -2.19
C VAL A 128 6.93 19.59 -1.23
N THR A 129 7.93 20.46 -1.24
CA THR A 129 9.21 20.26 -0.52
C THR A 129 9.23 20.73 0.94
N ASN A 130 8.14 21.33 1.42
CA ASN A 130 8.14 22.22 2.59
C ASN A 130 7.46 21.64 3.84
N TYR A 131 7.29 20.32 3.94
CA TYR A 131 6.88 19.65 5.18
C TYR A 131 8.05 18.84 5.76
N GLN A 132 8.24 18.94 7.08
CA GLN A 132 9.19 18.11 7.82
C GLN A 132 8.76 17.96 9.26
N LEU A 133 9.13 16.84 9.86
CA LEU A 133 9.08 16.62 11.31
C LEU A 133 10.51 16.53 11.84
N THR A 134 10.75 17.16 12.99
CA THR A 134 12.02 17.05 13.71
C THR A 134 11.79 16.55 15.12
N GLY A 135 12.08 15.28 15.32
CA GLY A 135 12.02 14.59 16.61
C GLY A 135 10.60 14.22 17.05
N ARG A 136 10.56 13.40 18.09
CA ARG A 136 9.32 12.81 18.62
C ARG A 136 8.19 13.81 18.89
N ASN A 137 8.50 14.96 19.50
CA ASN A 137 7.49 15.92 19.95
C ASN A 137 6.67 16.49 18.78
N GLU A 138 7.31 16.85 17.66
CA GLU A 138 6.59 17.37 16.50
C GLU A 138 5.67 16.32 15.89
N GLY A 139 6.13 15.07 15.85
CA GLY A 139 5.33 13.94 15.40
C GLY A 139 4.08 13.71 16.26
N GLU A 140 4.24 13.68 17.59
CA GLU A 140 3.11 13.49 18.51
C GLU A 140 2.11 14.66 18.46
N VAL A 141 2.58 15.89 18.27
CA VAL A 141 1.73 17.07 18.07
C VAL A 141 0.91 16.92 16.78
N LEU A 142 1.55 16.57 15.65
CA LEU A 142 0.84 16.38 14.40
C LEU A 142 -0.19 15.25 14.49
N ALA A 143 0.17 14.09 15.06
CA ALA A 143 -0.77 12.98 15.25
C ALA A 143 -2.00 13.39 16.08
N THR A 144 -1.78 14.18 17.13
CA THR A 144 -2.85 14.73 17.96
C THR A 144 -3.77 15.64 17.15
N TYR A 145 -3.22 16.57 16.35
CA TYR A 145 -4.03 17.43 15.50
C TYR A 145 -4.79 16.66 14.43
N LEU A 146 -4.15 15.71 13.75
CA LEU A 146 -4.83 14.87 12.76
C LEU A 146 -6.06 14.18 13.36
N TRP A 147 -5.89 13.56 14.53
CA TRP A 147 -6.96 12.86 15.21
C TRP A 147 -8.07 13.81 15.70
N LYS A 148 -7.70 14.93 16.33
CA LYS A 148 -8.68 15.87 16.90
C LYS A 148 -9.41 16.71 15.84
N MET A 149 -8.78 16.99 14.70
CA MET A 149 -9.36 17.80 13.62
C MET A 149 -10.14 16.98 12.60
N PHE A 150 -9.66 15.76 12.28
CA PHE A 150 -10.21 14.94 11.18
C PHE A 150 -10.68 13.54 11.61
N GLY A 151 -10.38 13.12 12.84
CA GLY A 151 -10.93 11.90 13.45
C GLY A 151 -12.26 12.15 14.18
N PRO A 152 -12.67 11.25 15.09
CA PRO A 152 -13.93 11.39 15.82
C PRO A 152 -14.04 12.68 16.61
N GLN A 153 -15.27 13.20 16.72
CA GLN A 153 -15.53 14.38 17.53
C GLN A 153 -15.18 14.11 19.00
N SER A 154 -14.44 15.04 19.60
CA SER A 154 -14.02 14.99 20.99
C SER A 154 -14.64 16.17 21.74
N ALA A 155 -15.35 15.92 22.84
CA ALA A 155 -15.95 16.99 23.65
C ALA A 155 -14.91 17.99 24.19
N ASP A 156 -13.70 17.51 24.48
CA ASP A 156 -12.60 18.34 25.01
C ASP A 156 -11.83 19.11 23.93
N TRP A 157 -12.20 18.98 22.65
CA TRP A 157 -11.55 19.70 21.55
C TRP A 157 -12.36 20.93 21.16
N THR A 158 -11.78 22.10 21.39
CA THR A 158 -12.36 23.40 21.01
C THR A 158 -11.64 24.05 19.81
N GLY A 159 -10.70 23.33 19.18
CA GLY A 159 -9.96 23.82 18.02
C GLY A 159 -10.67 23.57 16.70
N PRO A 160 -9.99 23.81 15.57
CA PRO A 160 -10.56 23.62 14.24
C PRO A 160 -11.10 22.20 13.99
N ARG A 161 -12.18 22.11 13.23
CA ARG A 161 -12.69 20.88 12.62
C ARG A 161 -13.01 21.13 11.15
N PRO A 162 -12.00 21.10 10.27
CA PRO A 162 -12.09 21.65 8.92
C PRO A 162 -13.15 21.01 8.03
N PHE A 163 -13.52 19.75 8.29
CA PHE A 163 -14.52 19.03 7.52
C PHE A 163 -15.91 19.04 8.14
N ASP A 164 -16.07 19.52 9.38
CA ASP A 164 -17.39 19.66 9.97
C ASP A 164 -18.23 20.62 9.12
N ASN A 165 -19.49 20.27 8.91
CA ASN A 165 -20.38 21.02 8.03
C ASN A 165 -21.80 21.01 8.56
N ALA A 166 -22.45 22.18 8.58
CA ALA A 166 -23.85 22.34 9.00
C ALA A 166 -24.19 21.66 10.35
N GLY A 167 -23.25 21.69 11.31
CA GLY A 167 -23.42 21.08 12.64
C GLY A 167 -23.24 19.55 12.68
N GLN A 168 -22.92 18.93 11.54
CA GLN A 168 -22.51 17.53 11.47
C GLN A 168 -20.99 17.43 11.64
N ALA A 169 -20.56 16.65 12.63
CA ALA A 169 -19.17 16.25 12.75
C ALA A 169 -18.79 15.30 11.61
N VAL A 170 -17.69 15.58 10.93
CA VAL A 170 -17.19 14.76 9.82
C VAL A 170 -15.83 14.20 10.21
N GLU A 171 -15.68 12.89 10.03
CA GLU A 171 -14.45 12.17 10.32
C GLU A 171 -14.04 11.32 9.10
N VAL A 172 -12.73 11.27 8.83
CA VAL A 172 -12.17 10.42 7.77
C VAL A 172 -12.16 8.95 8.21
N ASP A 173 -11.84 8.03 7.29
CA ASP A 173 -11.69 6.60 7.57
C ASP A 173 -10.23 6.20 7.77
N GLY A 174 -9.29 7.13 7.68
CA GLY A 174 -7.87 6.81 7.77
C GLY A 174 -6.96 7.96 7.36
N PHE A 175 -5.67 7.67 7.41
CA PHE A 175 -4.61 8.59 7.02
C PHE A 175 -3.65 7.89 6.06
N ASP A 176 -3.25 8.59 4.99
CA ASP A 176 -2.28 8.12 4.00
C ASP A 176 -0.97 8.89 4.14
N MET A 177 0.15 8.18 4.12
CA MET A 177 1.48 8.77 4.14
C MET A 177 2.03 8.78 2.72
N ASP A 178 1.99 9.94 2.07
CA ASP A 178 2.59 10.19 0.77
C ASP A 178 3.83 11.08 0.95
N ILE A 179 4.84 10.52 1.62
CA ILE A 179 6.05 11.25 2.01
C ILE A 179 7.09 11.09 0.90
N GLU A 180 7.29 12.15 0.12
CA GLU A 180 8.14 12.14 -1.08
C GLU A 180 9.51 12.80 -0.88
N TRP A 181 9.79 13.30 0.33
CA TRP A 181 11.05 13.95 0.68
C TRP A 181 11.77 13.26 1.84
N PRO A 182 13.12 13.18 1.81
CA PRO A 182 13.88 12.52 2.85
C PRO A 182 13.65 13.16 4.22
N SER A 183 13.51 12.33 5.27
CA SER A 183 13.44 12.88 6.63
C SER A 183 14.74 13.57 7.03
N THR A 184 14.63 14.66 7.78
CA THR A 184 15.78 15.36 8.37
C THR A 184 16.24 14.79 9.72
N ASP A 185 15.50 13.81 10.27
CA ASP A 185 15.71 13.29 11.62
C ASP A 185 15.81 11.75 11.69
N ASN A 186 16.13 11.09 10.56
CA ASN A 186 16.09 9.62 10.44
C ASN A 186 14.72 9.01 10.79
N SER A 187 13.67 9.69 10.33
CA SER A 187 12.27 9.27 10.49
C SER A 187 11.74 9.26 11.94
N GLU A 188 12.46 9.82 12.91
CA GLU A 188 12.05 9.82 14.33
C GLU A 188 10.66 10.46 14.52
N GLY A 189 10.46 11.65 13.99
CA GLY A 189 9.20 12.38 14.08
C GLY A 189 8.05 11.65 13.38
N TYR A 190 8.30 11.10 12.19
CA TYR A 190 7.28 10.33 11.46
C TYR A 190 6.88 9.04 12.19
N ILE A 191 7.84 8.27 12.69
CA ILE A 191 7.57 7.05 13.47
C ILE A 191 6.81 7.39 14.75
N ALA A 192 7.18 8.47 15.45
CA ALA A 192 6.47 8.94 16.64
C ALA A 192 5.01 9.35 16.33
N MET A 193 4.81 10.12 15.25
CA MET A 193 3.49 10.50 14.76
C MET A 193 2.62 9.26 14.52
N LEU A 194 3.13 8.31 13.73
CA LEU A 194 2.38 7.13 13.35
C LEU A 194 2.12 6.18 14.52
N THR A 195 3.06 6.06 15.45
CA THR A 195 2.88 5.29 16.69
C THR A 195 1.71 5.85 17.51
N LEU A 196 1.70 7.17 17.73
CA LEU A 196 0.63 7.81 18.50
C LEU A 196 -0.70 7.73 17.75
N LEU A 197 -0.70 7.99 16.44
CA LEU A 197 -1.90 7.93 15.61
C LEU A 197 -2.54 6.53 15.62
N ARG A 198 -1.74 5.47 15.48
CA ARG A 198 -2.21 4.07 15.60
C ARG A 198 -2.80 3.77 16.98
N SER A 199 -2.28 4.38 18.04
CA SER A 199 -2.83 4.20 19.40
C SER A 199 -4.24 4.79 19.56
N PHE A 200 -4.61 5.77 18.72
CA PHE A 200 -5.94 6.37 18.75
C PHE A 200 -6.99 5.55 18.00
N PHE A 201 -6.62 4.79 16.98
CA PHE A 201 -7.58 4.08 16.12
C PHE A 201 -8.55 3.16 16.88
N PRO A 202 -8.13 2.38 17.90
CA PRO A 202 -9.05 1.54 18.68
C PRO A 202 -10.09 2.31 19.51
N THR A 203 -9.94 3.64 19.65
CA THR A 203 -10.88 4.49 20.41
C THR A 203 -12.07 4.94 19.57
N ALA A 204 -12.02 4.76 18.25
CA ALA A 204 -13.12 5.11 17.35
C ALA A 204 -14.23 4.04 17.31
N SER A 205 -15.42 4.46 16.89
CA SER A 205 -16.59 3.57 16.71
C SER A 205 -16.55 2.76 15.42
N LYS A 206 -15.65 3.11 14.49
CA LYS A 206 -15.44 2.44 13.20
C LYS A 206 -13.95 2.11 12.98
N PRO A 207 -13.62 1.15 12.11
CA PRO A 207 -12.23 0.89 11.73
C PRO A 207 -11.58 2.12 11.07
N TYR A 208 -10.32 2.37 11.43
CA TYR A 208 -9.44 3.35 10.79
C TYR A 208 -8.29 2.65 10.08
N TYR A 209 -7.91 3.18 8.92
CA TYR A 209 -6.84 2.64 8.09
C TYR A 209 -5.62 3.57 8.08
N LEU A 210 -4.42 2.99 8.18
CA LEU A 210 -3.17 3.67 7.87
C LEU A 210 -2.63 3.13 6.55
N THR A 211 -2.41 4.02 5.60
CA THR A 211 -1.88 3.68 4.28
C THR A 211 -0.61 4.46 3.97
N GLY A 212 0.15 3.99 2.99
CA GLY A 212 1.36 4.67 2.55
C GLY A 212 1.59 4.54 1.06
N ALA A 213 2.21 5.55 0.45
CA ALA A 213 2.41 5.65 -0.99
C ALA A 213 3.90 5.74 -1.39
N PRO A 214 4.73 4.73 -1.07
CA PRO A 214 6.15 4.75 -1.40
C PRO A 214 6.37 4.69 -2.91
N GLN A 215 7.54 5.13 -3.39
CA GLN A 215 7.98 4.88 -4.76
C GLN A 215 8.41 3.42 -4.96
N CYS A 216 8.66 3.01 -6.21
CA CYS A 216 8.87 1.59 -6.50
C CYS A 216 10.22 0.99 -6.04
N ILE A 217 11.21 1.78 -5.63
CA ILE A 217 12.50 1.24 -5.14
C ILE A 217 12.30 0.62 -3.75
N VAL A 218 12.97 -0.51 -3.47
CA VAL A 218 12.83 -1.27 -2.22
C VAL A 218 14.17 -1.31 -1.46
N PRO A 219 14.22 -0.90 -0.18
CA PRO A 219 13.19 -0.12 0.51
C PRO A 219 13.08 1.29 -0.09
N ASP A 220 11.92 1.91 0.07
CA ASP A 220 11.73 3.31 -0.30
C ASP A 220 12.54 4.22 0.63
N ALA A 221 13.18 5.25 0.07
CA ALA A 221 14.11 6.11 0.79
C ALA A 221 13.44 7.02 1.84
N ASN A 222 12.16 7.35 1.65
CA ASN A 222 11.43 8.27 2.50
C ASN A 222 10.51 7.52 3.49
N MET A 223 10.02 6.35 3.08
CA MET A 223 9.04 5.58 3.84
C MET A 223 9.54 4.26 4.41
N GLY A 224 10.72 3.80 4.00
CA GLY A 224 11.28 2.51 4.40
C GLY A 224 11.29 2.31 5.92
N ASP A 225 11.76 3.31 6.67
CA ASP A 225 11.84 3.26 8.13
C ASP A 225 10.44 3.22 8.79
N MET A 226 9.51 4.05 8.30
CA MET A 226 8.13 4.07 8.80
C MET A 226 7.46 2.70 8.61
N ILE A 227 7.53 2.13 7.40
CA ILE A 227 6.92 0.85 7.08
C ILE A 227 7.60 -0.30 7.85
N THR A 228 8.91 -0.17 8.13
CA THR A 228 9.65 -1.13 8.97
C THR A 228 9.11 -1.14 10.40
N ALA A 229 8.89 0.03 10.99
CA ALA A 229 8.57 0.20 12.40
C ALA A 229 7.06 0.11 12.72
N ILE A 230 6.20 0.51 11.79
CA ILE A 230 4.76 0.69 12.03
C ILE A 230 3.96 -0.28 11.17
N PRO A 231 2.88 -0.91 11.70
CA PRO A 231 1.97 -1.67 10.87
C PRO A 231 1.16 -0.72 9.99
N PHE A 232 1.26 -0.83 8.67
CA PHE A 232 0.36 -0.24 7.69
C PHE A 232 -0.69 -1.27 7.25
N ASP A 233 -1.90 -0.81 6.89
CA ASP A 233 -2.96 -1.69 6.40
C ASP A 233 -2.85 -1.91 4.89
N MET A 234 -2.47 -0.86 4.16
CA MET A 234 -2.34 -0.89 2.70
C MET A 234 -1.13 -0.05 2.27
N ILE A 235 -0.44 -0.49 1.22
CA ILE A 235 0.72 0.17 0.63
C ILE A 235 0.46 0.36 -0.87
N PHE A 236 0.37 1.62 -1.30
CA PHE A 236 0.07 2.08 -2.65
C PHE A 236 1.36 2.41 -3.40
N VAL A 237 2.12 1.38 -3.80
CA VAL A 237 3.44 1.58 -4.43
C VAL A 237 3.31 2.31 -5.77
N GLN A 238 3.96 3.47 -5.88
CA GLN A 238 4.02 4.28 -7.09
C GLN A 238 4.95 3.63 -8.13
N PHE A 239 4.36 2.91 -9.09
CA PHE A 239 5.10 2.26 -10.19
C PHE A 239 5.25 3.17 -11.41
N TYR A 240 5.54 4.46 -11.18
CA TYR A 240 5.79 5.48 -12.19
C TYR A 240 6.88 6.47 -11.70
N ASN A 241 7.34 7.36 -12.58
CA ASN A 241 8.41 8.34 -12.37
C ASN A 241 9.81 7.78 -12.04
N THR A 242 9.94 6.48 -11.72
CA THR A 242 11.23 5.79 -11.53
C THR A 242 11.39 4.67 -12.56
N PRO A 243 12.09 4.91 -13.70
CA PRO A 243 12.18 3.95 -14.80
C PRO A 243 12.74 2.58 -14.43
N ALA A 244 13.61 2.51 -13.41
CA ALA A 244 14.25 1.27 -12.97
C ALA A 244 13.26 0.21 -12.45
N CYS A 245 12.05 0.62 -12.04
CA CYS A 245 11.04 -0.27 -11.51
C CYS A 245 9.60 0.05 -11.96
N SER A 246 9.43 0.91 -12.96
CA SER A 246 8.13 1.38 -13.42
C SER A 246 7.28 0.30 -14.11
N ALA A 247 5.96 0.47 -14.05
CA ALA A 247 5.00 -0.33 -14.80
C ALA A 247 5.21 -0.18 -16.33
N ALA A 248 5.56 1.02 -16.81
CA ALA A 248 5.85 1.25 -18.21
C ALA A 248 7.03 0.40 -18.71
N THR A 249 8.14 0.34 -17.95
CA THR A 249 9.29 -0.52 -18.26
C THR A 249 8.90 -2.00 -18.31
N TRP A 250 8.05 -2.44 -17.38
CA TRP A 250 7.52 -3.80 -17.38
C TRP A 250 6.71 -4.08 -18.65
N THR A 251 5.78 -3.20 -19.03
CA THR A 251 4.94 -3.41 -20.22
C THR A 251 5.75 -3.41 -21.51
N ALA A 252 6.75 -2.54 -21.64
CA ALA A 252 7.64 -2.47 -22.79
C ALA A 252 8.48 -3.75 -22.95
N SER A 253 8.82 -4.39 -21.84
CA SER A 253 9.60 -5.64 -21.80
C SER A 253 8.74 -6.90 -21.93
N ASN A 254 7.41 -6.76 -21.85
CA ASN A 254 6.42 -7.83 -21.94
C ASN A 254 5.35 -7.56 -23.02
N PRO A 255 5.71 -7.19 -24.27
CA PRO A 255 4.76 -6.71 -25.28
C PRO A 255 3.80 -7.79 -25.79
N ALA A 256 4.18 -9.06 -25.66
CA ALA A 256 3.38 -10.22 -26.07
C ALA A 256 2.81 -11.01 -24.89
N TYR A 257 2.79 -10.41 -23.69
CA TYR A 257 2.21 -11.08 -22.53
C TYR A 257 0.74 -11.43 -22.78
N THR A 258 0.39 -12.65 -22.40
CA THR A 258 -0.99 -13.12 -22.33
C THR A 258 -1.24 -13.70 -20.95
N PRO A 259 -2.47 -13.62 -20.42
CA PRO A 259 -2.76 -14.02 -19.05
C PRO A 259 -2.30 -15.44 -18.73
N GLY A 260 -1.57 -15.61 -17.62
CA GLY A 260 -1.05 -16.89 -17.16
C GLY A 260 0.31 -17.31 -17.73
N GLN A 261 0.88 -16.55 -18.68
CA GLN A 261 2.25 -16.80 -19.18
C GLN A 261 3.32 -16.30 -18.21
N ALA A 262 4.56 -16.75 -18.43
CA ALA A 262 5.72 -16.20 -17.74
C ALA A 262 5.99 -14.76 -18.19
N THR A 263 6.48 -13.93 -17.26
CA THR A 263 6.79 -12.52 -17.48
C THR A 263 8.28 -12.28 -17.28
N GLN A 264 8.86 -11.33 -18.01
CA GLN A 264 10.12 -10.73 -17.63
C GLN A 264 9.90 -9.76 -16.48
N GLN A 265 10.71 -9.85 -15.42
CA GLN A 265 10.59 -8.93 -14.28
C GLN A 265 10.87 -7.49 -14.69
N ALA A 266 11.84 -7.26 -15.59
CA ALA A 266 12.14 -5.94 -16.16
C ALA A 266 12.28 -4.81 -15.13
N GLY A 267 12.89 -5.14 -13.97
CA GLY A 267 13.05 -4.21 -12.85
C GLY A 267 11.80 -3.96 -12.02
N PHE A 268 10.62 -4.43 -12.43
CA PHE A 268 9.39 -4.30 -11.64
C PHE A 268 9.51 -5.01 -10.30
N THR A 269 9.35 -4.24 -9.22
CA THR A 269 9.72 -4.64 -7.86
C THR A 269 8.56 -5.13 -7.01
N TYR A 270 7.38 -5.40 -7.57
CA TYR A 270 6.23 -5.85 -6.79
C TYR A 270 6.54 -7.07 -5.89
N ASP A 271 7.15 -8.11 -6.44
CA ASP A 271 7.48 -9.32 -5.65
C ASP A 271 8.60 -9.02 -4.62
N THR A 272 9.52 -8.10 -4.92
CA THR A 272 10.54 -7.59 -3.97
C THR A 272 9.90 -6.83 -2.80
N TRP A 273 8.91 -5.98 -3.09
CA TRP A 273 8.10 -5.27 -2.10
C TRP A 273 7.37 -6.26 -1.19
N ALA A 274 6.70 -7.25 -1.77
CA ALA A 274 5.99 -8.28 -1.00
C ALA A 274 6.94 -9.06 -0.08
N GLN A 275 8.13 -9.41 -0.58
CA GLN A 275 9.13 -10.10 0.22
C GLN A 275 9.68 -9.22 1.34
N TRP A 276 9.99 -7.95 1.07
CA TRP A 276 10.49 -7.03 2.08
C TRP A 276 9.44 -6.75 3.17
N LEU A 277 8.19 -6.49 2.81
CA LEU A 277 7.09 -6.28 3.76
C LEU A 277 6.93 -7.45 4.74
N SER A 278 7.15 -8.69 4.29
CA SER A 278 7.08 -9.86 5.17
C SER A 278 8.07 -9.84 6.33
N THR A 279 9.08 -8.96 6.28
CA THR A 279 10.10 -8.77 7.31
C THR A 279 9.88 -7.54 8.19
N THR A 280 8.80 -6.77 7.96
CA THR A 280 8.51 -5.52 8.66
C THR A 280 7.29 -5.63 9.58
N ALA A 281 7.03 -4.58 10.37
CA ALA A 281 5.77 -4.42 11.10
C ALA A 281 4.53 -4.41 10.17
N SER A 282 4.71 -4.11 8.89
CA SER A 282 3.66 -4.10 7.85
C SER A 282 3.49 -5.42 7.10
N SER A 283 3.91 -6.55 7.67
CA SER A 283 3.82 -7.87 7.04
C SER A 283 2.39 -8.32 6.64
N ALA A 284 1.35 -7.74 7.26
CA ALA A 284 -0.05 -7.99 6.93
C ALA A 284 -0.62 -7.04 5.87
N ALA A 285 0.12 -6.00 5.47
CA ALA A 285 -0.37 -4.97 4.57
C ALA A 285 -0.71 -5.54 3.18
N LYS A 286 -1.76 -4.99 2.56
CA LYS A 286 -2.05 -5.25 1.15
C LYS A 286 -1.28 -4.30 0.24
N LEU A 287 -0.65 -4.86 -0.79
CA LEU A 287 0.06 -4.14 -1.83
C LEU A 287 -0.85 -3.79 -3.00
N TYR A 288 -0.79 -2.54 -3.42
CA TYR A 288 -1.47 -2.04 -4.60
C TYR A 288 -0.44 -1.60 -5.63
N ILE A 289 -0.79 -1.78 -6.90
CA ILE A 289 -0.05 -1.21 -8.02
C ILE A 289 -0.63 0.19 -8.26
N THR A 290 0.13 1.25 -7.99
CA THR A 290 -0.32 2.62 -8.28
C THR A 290 0.12 3.04 -9.68
N LEU A 291 -0.83 3.48 -10.50
CA LEU A 291 -0.63 3.86 -11.90
C LEU A 291 -1.04 5.31 -12.18
N PRO A 292 -0.35 6.01 -13.10
CA PRO A 292 -0.80 7.30 -13.59
C PRO A 292 -2.02 7.11 -14.50
N ALA A 293 -3.05 7.93 -14.30
CA ALA A 293 -4.36 7.76 -14.91
C ALA A 293 -4.43 8.23 -16.38
N SER A 294 -3.46 9.01 -16.83
CA SER A 294 -3.35 9.55 -18.19
C SER A 294 -1.88 9.81 -18.56
N PRO A 295 -1.55 10.04 -19.85
CA PRO A 295 -0.19 10.41 -20.28
C PRO A 295 0.40 11.64 -19.60
N ASP A 296 -0.42 12.58 -19.14
CA ASP A 296 -0.03 13.83 -18.49
C ASP A 296 -0.28 13.85 -16.96
N ALA A 297 -0.54 12.68 -16.36
CA ALA A 297 -0.68 12.51 -14.92
C ALA A 297 0.67 12.33 -14.19
N ALA A 298 1.71 11.92 -14.92
CA ALA A 298 3.07 11.69 -14.41
C ALA A 298 4.11 12.17 -15.43
N SER A 299 5.39 11.96 -15.14
CA SER A 299 6.48 12.27 -16.09
C SER A 299 6.30 11.47 -17.37
N GLU A 300 6.68 12.07 -18.51
CA GLU A 300 6.54 11.49 -19.84
C GLU A 300 7.06 10.04 -19.89
N GLY A 301 6.30 9.17 -20.59
CA GLY A 301 6.66 7.76 -20.79
C GLY A 301 6.29 6.80 -19.65
N ASN A 302 5.65 7.28 -18.57
CA ASN A 302 5.25 6.42 -17.44
C ASN A 302 3.81 5.90 -17.51
N TYR A 303 2.96 6.49 -18.35
CA TYR A 303 1.61 6.01 -18.58
C TYR A 303 1.62 4.69 -19.36
N ILE A 304 0.73 3.78 -18.95
CA ILE A 304 0.42 2.54 -19.66
C ILE A 304 -1.06 2.56 -20.04
N THR A 305 -1.40 1.99 -21.20
CA THR A 305 -2.80 1.95 -21.66
C THR A 305 -3.68 1.09 -20.76
N HIS A 306 -5.00 1.23 -20.91
CA HIS A 306 -5.98 0.38 -20.23
C HIS A 306 -5.71 -1.11 -20.41
N GLU A 307 -5.37 -1.56 -21.63
CA GLU A 307 -5.05 -2.97 -21.91
C GLU A 307 -3.69 -3.40 -21.34
N GLN A 308 -2.71 -2.50 -21.33
CA GLN A 308 -1.42 -2.78 -20.69
C GLN A 308 -1.59 -2.91 -19.17
N ALA A 309 -2.43 -2.08 -18.56
CA ALA A 309 -2.79 -2.19 -17.15
C ALA A 309 -3.52 -3.51 -16.85
N ARG A 310 -4.46 -3.94 -17.71
CA ARG A 310 -5.10 -5.26 -17.62
C ARG A 310 -4.06 -6.39 -17.59
N ASN A 311 -3.11 -6.38 -18.53
CA ASN A 311 -2.06 -7.39 -18.59
C ASN A 311 -1.19 -7.40 -17.33
N LEU A 312 -0.86 -6.23 -16.79
CA LEU A 312 -0.12 -6.11 -15.55
C LEU A 312 -0.92 -6.65 -14.35
N ILE A 313 -2.22 -6.33 -14.27
CA ILE A 313 -3.12 -6.86 -13.25
C ILE A 313 -3.16 -8.38 -13.32
N ASP A 314 -3.45 -8.96 -14.50
CA ASP A 314 -3.46 -10.41 -14.72
C ASP A 314 -2.14 -11.08 -14.27
N ALA A 315 -1.00 -10.43 -14.54
CA ALA A 315 0.31 -10.94 -14.16
C ALA A 315 0.54 -11.03 -12.65
N TYR A 316 -0.03 -10.13 -11.84
CA TYR A 316 0.23 -10.03 -10.40
C TYR A 316 -0.96 -10.38 -9.50
N TYR A 317 -2.17 -10.48 -10.05
CA TYR A 317 -3.42 -10.68 -9.30
C TYR A 317 -3.35 -11.85 -8.30
N CYS A 318 -2.72 -12.97 -8.68
CA CYS A 318 -2.66 -14.16 -7.82
C CYS A 318 -1.72 -14.04 -6.61
N ARG A 319 -0.92 -12.97 -6.45
CA ARG A 319 -0.08 -12.79 -5.24
C ARG A 319 -0.98 -12.64 -4.01
N SER A 320 -0.57 -13.22 -2.88
CA SER A 320 -1.35 -13.18 -1.62
C SER A 320 -1.41 -11.78 -1.00
N SER A 321 -0.37 -10.98 -1.21
CA SER A 321 -0.28 -9.59 -0.81
C SER A 321 -1.10 -8.64 -1.67
N PHE A 322 -1.54 -9.05 -2.86
CA PHE A 322 -2.25 -8.17 -3.80
C PHE A 322 -3.57 -7.68 -3.21
N GLY A 323 -3.77 -6.35 -3.21
CA GLY A 323 -4.98 -5.68 -2.73
C GLY A 323 -5.79 -5.00 -3.82
N GLY A 324 -5.15 -4.68 -4.95
CA GLY A 324 -5.81 -4.04 -6.09
C GLY A 324 -4.93 -3.00 -6.78
N VAL A 325 -5.57 -1.96 -7.30
CA VAL A 325 -4.91 -0.89 -8.06
C VAL A 325 -5.23 0.45 -7.42
N ALA A 326 -4.21 1.30 -7.30
CA ALA A 326 -4.37 2.70 -6.94
C ALA A 326 -4.10 3.57 -8.17
N VAL A 327 -4.72 4.76 -8.23
CA VAL A 327 -4.68 5.61 -9.42
C VAL A 327 -4.36 7.06 -9.05
N TRP A 328 -3.33 7.60 -9.69
CA TRP A 328 -2.95 9.01 -9.64
C TRP A 328 -3.32 9.70 -10.97
N GLU A 329 -4.32 10.56 -11.06
CA GLU A 329 -5.37 10.89 -10.07
C GLU A 329 -6.73 11.04 -10.77
N ALA A 330 -7.80 11.21 -10.00
CA ALA A 330 -9.20 11.14 -10.44
C ALA A 330 -9.51 11.98 -11.69
N THR A 331 -9.08 13.24 -11.72
CA THR A 331 -9.43 14.16 -12.81
C THR A 331 -8.79 13.73 -14.13
N ARG A 332 -7.52 13.33 -14.07
CA ARG A 332 -6.81 12.75 -15.21
C ARG A 332 -7.47 11.47 -15.70
N GLY A 333 -7.92 10.61 -14.79
CA GLY A 333 -8.58 9.35 -15.12
C GLY A 333 -9.96 9.53 -15.74
N ASP A 334 -10.75 10.50 -15.26
CA ASP A 334 -12.04 10.86 -15.85
C ASP A 334 -11.89 11.40 -17.28
N ALA A 335 -10.81 12.14 -17.56
CA ALA A 335 -10.49 12.67 -18.88
C ALA A 335 -9.86 11.63 -19.83
N ASN A 336 -9.63 10.39 -19.38
CA ASN A 336 -9.04 9.32 -20.18
C ASN A 336 -9.97 8.10 -20.24
N PRO A 337 -11.12 8.19 -20.93
CA PRO A 337 -12.10 7.12 -20.90
C PRO A 337 -11.74 5.94 -21.80
N TYR A 338 -12.16 4.75 -21.37
CA TYR A 338 -12.12 3.52 -22.15
C TYR A 338 -13.48 2.82 -22.07
N ASN A 339 -14.09 2.54 -23.23
CA ASN A 339 -15.43 1.97 -23.33
C ASN A 339 -16.50 2.69 -22.46
N GLY A 340 -16.38 4.01 -22.36
CA GLY A 340 -17.33 4.86 -21.62
C GLY A 340 -17.10 4.92 -20.10
N LYS A 341 -16.00 4.35 -19.60
CA LYS A 341 -15.61 4.42 -18.19
C LYS A 341 -14.30 5.19 -18.01
N SER A 342 -14.11 5.84 -16.87
CA SER A 342 -12.83 6.45 -16.48
C SER A 342 -11.71 5.42 -16.38
N PHE A 343 -10.46 5.87 -16.30
CA PHE A 343 -9.32 4.97 -16.11
C PHE A 343 -9.46 4.13 -14.84
N GLN A 344 -9.75 4.76 -13.69
CA GLN A 344 -9.94 4.07 -12.41
C GLN A 344 -11.14 3.12 -12.43
N ALA A 345 -12.24 3.47 -13.11
CA ALA A 345 -13.38 2.56 -13.23
C ALA A 345 -13.02 1.33 -14.07
N THR A 346 -12.22 1.50 -15.13
CA THR A 346 -11.75 0.38 -15.96
C THR A 346 -10.83 -0.56 -15.17
N MET A 347 -10.05 -0.05 -14.20
CA MET A 347 -9.22 -0.92 -13.33
C MET A 347 -10.08 -1.91 -12.55
N LYS A 348 -11.27 -1.49 -12.08
CA LYS A 348 -12.21 -2.40 -11.40
C LYS A 348 -12.67 -3.53 -12.32
N ASP A 349 -12.99 -3.21 -13.56
CA ASP A 349 -13.41 -4.21 -14.54
C ASP A 349 -12.30 -5.25 -14.77
N TRP A 350 -11.04 -4.81 -14.90
CA TRP A 350 -9.91 -5.72 -15.03
C TRP A 350 -9.66 -6.58 -13.80
N LEU A 351 -9.81 -6.03 -12.60
CA LEU A 351 -9.69 -6.78 -11.36
C LEU A 351 -10.80 -7.85 -11.25
N VAL A 352 -12.04 -7.49 -11.58
CA VAL A 352 -13.17 -8.43 -11.60
C VAL A 352 -12.99 -9.51 -12.66
N GLU A 353 -12.47 -9.15 -13.84
CA GLU A 353 -12.14 -10.12 -14.89
C GLU A 353 -11.03 -11.08 -14.45
N ALA A 354 -9.94 -10.56 -13.88
CA ALA A 354 -8.83 -11.36 -13.35
C ALA A 354 -9.30 -12.34 -12.27
N ALA A 355 -10.24 -11.94 -11.41
CA ALA A 355 -10.81 -12.77 -10.35
C ALA A 355 -11.43 -14.09 -10.83
N VAL A 356 -11.94 -14.11 -12.06
CA VAL A 356 -12.61 -15.27 -12.65
C VAL A 356 -11.87 -15.82 -13.89
N ASN A 357 -10.67 -15.31 -14.18
CA ASN A 357 -9.92 -15.68 -15.37
C ASN A 357 -9.31 -17.08 -15.21
N PRO A 358 -9.77 -18.10 -15.96
CA PRO A 358 -9.31 -19.48 -15.80
C PRO A 358 -7.85 -19.67 -16.23
N SER A 359 -7.28 -18.74 -17.00
CA SER A 359 -5.87 -18.78 -17.39
C SER A 359 -4.92 -18.44 -16.24
N LEU A 360 -5.41 -17.78 -15.18
CA LEU A 360 -4.65 -17.44 -13.97
C LEU A 360 -4.58 -18.61 -12.98
N THR A 361 -4.27 -19.81 -13.49
CA THR A 361 -4.23 -21.11 -12.77
C THR A 361 -3.30 -21.14 -11.53
N THR A 362 -2.48 -20.11 -11.32
CA THR A 362 -1.62 -19.93 -10.15
C THR A 362 -2.36 -19.52 -8.88
N CYS A 363 -3.60 -19.00 -8.98
CA CYS A 363 -4.42 -18.67 -7.82
C CYS A 363 -4.77 -19.92 -6.97
N ASP A 364 -4.86 -21.10 -7.58
CA ASP A 364 -5.27 -22.37 -6.93
C ASP A 364 -4.11 -23.18 -6.32
N ARG A 365 -2.84 -22.88 -6.64
CA ARG A 365 -1.71 -23.69 -6.16
C ARG A 365 -1.52 -23.61 -4.64
N VAL A 366 -1.94 -22.51 -4.02
CA VAL A 366 -1.94 -22.35 -2.55
C VAL A 366 -3.05 -23.20 -1.90
N GLN A 367 -4.15 -23.46 -2.62
CA GLN A 367 -5.24 -24.32 -2.13
C GLN A 367 -4.97 -25.81 -2.34
N ARG A 368 -4.41 -26.22 -3.49
CA ARG A 368 -4.12 -27.66 -3.74
C ARG A 368 -3.08 -28.27 -2.80
N CYS A 369 -2.11 -27.50 -2.31
CA CYS A 369 -1.22 -27.98 -1.24
C CYS A 369 -1.95 -28.22 0.09
N ARG A 370 -3.07 -27.52 0.36
CA ARG A 370 -3.89 -27.73 1.57
C ARG A 370 -4.85 -28.90 1.43
N THR A 371 -5.33 -29.19 0.22
CA THR A 371 -6.26 -30.32 -0.03
C THR A 371 -5.53 -31.65 -0.05
N LEU A 372 -4.38 -31.74 -0.74
CA LEU A 372 -3.59 -32.98 -0.79
C LEU A 372 -3.03 -33.37 0.59
N ALA A 373 -2.61 -32.40 1.41
CA ALA A 373 -2.18 -32.66 2.78
C ALA A 373 -3.31 -33.12 3.73
N ARG A 374 -4.58 -32.86 3.38
CA ARG A 374 -5.75 -33.33 4.13
C ARG A 374 -6.28 -34.68 3.64
N GLU A 375 -6.07 -35.03 2.39
CA GLU A 375 -6.49 -36.32 1.82
C GLU A 375 -5.51 -37.46 2.16
N ASP A 376 -4.23 -37.15 2.43
CA ASP A 376 -3.22 -38.14 2.83
C ASP A 376 -3.06 -38.30 4.37
N ALA A 377 -3.87 -37.60 5.17
CA ALA A 377 -3.83 -37.74 6.63
C ALA A 377 -4.69 -38.94 7.07
N GLU A 378 -4.05 -40.02 7.51
CA GLU A 378 -4.76 -41.13 8.16
C GLU A 378 -5.61 -40.64 9.34
N PRO A 379 -6.83 -41.17 9.54
CA PRO A 379 -7.73 -40.69 10.57
C PRO A 379 -7.18 -41.06 11.96
N GLY A 380 -6.60 -40.08 12.66
CA GLY A 380 -6.20 -40.27 14.06
C GLY A 380 -5.18 -39.32 14.68
N LEU A 381 -4.68 -38.30 13.97
CA LEU A 381 -3.66 -37.38 14.51
C LEU A 381 -4.25 -36.04 14.99
N ASP A 382 -3.80 -35.65 16.17
CA ASP A 382 -4.12 -34.40 16.88
C ASP A 382 -3.81 -33.16 16.00
N PRO A 383 -4.75 -32.19 15.86
CA PRO A 383 -4.54 -30.95 15.10
C PRO A 383 -3.24 -30.20 15.43
N ALA A 384 -2.74 -30.29 16.66
CA ALA A 384 -1.51 -29.61 17.07
C ALA A 384 -0.22 -30.23 16.47
N ALA A 385 -0.23 -31.51 16.09
CA ALA A 385 0.90 -32.16 15.43
C ALA A 385 1.03 -31.77 13.94
N LEU A 386 -0.08 -31.34 13.33
CA LEU A 386 -0.14 -30.95 11.92
C LEU A 386 0.57 -29.61 11.67
N ASP A 387 0.42 -28.63 12.57
CA ASP A 387 1.06 -27.32 12.46
C ASP A 387 2.60 -27.40 12.59
N ILE A 388 3.12 -28.36 13.35
CA ILE A 388 4.56 -28.59 13.51
C ILE A 388 5.16 -29.23 12.24
N ALA A 389 4.43 -30.13 11.59
CA ALA A 389 4.87 -30.75 10.33
C ALA A 389 4.91 -29.74 9.18
N VAL A 390 3.93 -28.81 9.14
CA VAL A 390 3.85 -27.73 8.14
C VAL A 390 5.05 -26.76 8.25
N ALA A 391 5.47 -26.41 9.47
CA ALA A 391 6.67 -25.58 9.69
C ALA A 391 7.99 -26.27 9.27
N SER A 392 8.03 -27.61 9.30
CA SER A 392 9.22 -28.38 8.90
C SER A 392 9.37 -28.49 7.37
N MET A 393 8.27 -28.47 6.61
CA MET A 393 8.33 -28.49 5.14
C MET A 393 8.80 -27.17 4.54
N ASP A 394 8.46 -26.04 5.17
CA ASP A 394 8.94 -24.69 4.77
C ASP A 394 10.47 -24.56 4.91
N THR A 395 11.05 -25.21 5.90
CA THR A 395 12.51 -25.23 6.11
C THR A 395 13.24 -26.21 5.18
N ALA A 396 12.57 -27.30 4.75
CA ALA A 396 13.13 -28.26 3.79
C ALA A 396 13.13 -27.73 2.34
N GLY A 397 12.13 -26.95 1.94
CA GLY A 397 12.10 -26.25 0.65
C GLY A 397 13.28 -25.27 0.48
N ARG A 398 13.69 -24.63 1.58
CA ARG A 398 14.84 -23.71 1.62
C ARG A 398 16.21 -24.41 1.50
N ARG A 399 16.30 -25.72 1.76
CA ARG A 399 17.55 -26.50 1.63
C ARG A 399 17.74 -27.15 0.24
N ARG A 400 16.68 -27.29 -0.56
CA ARG A 400 16.78 -27.94 -1.88
C ARG A 400 17.38 -27.02 -2.96
N THR A 401 17.30 -25.70 -2.80
CA THR A 401 17.84 -24.74 -3.78
C THR A 401 19.37 -24.58 -3.71
N THR A 402 20.04 -25.12 -2.70
CA THR A 402 21.51 -25.08 -2.57
C THR A 402 22.21 -26.37 -3.03
N ALA A 403 21.48 -27.46 -3.30
CA ALA A 403 22.07 -28.77 -3.62
C ALA A 403 22.16 -29.09 -5.12
N GLU A 404 21.49 -28.34 -6.01
CA GLU A 404 21.46 -28.62 -7.46
C GLU A 404 22.57 -27.92 -8.27
N ARG A 405 23.61 -27.35 -7.63
CA ARG A 405 24.76 -26.77 -8.34
C ARG A 405 26.00 -27.67 -8.49
N ASP A 406 26.01 -28.89 -7.94
CA ASP A 406 27.24 -29.72 -7.88
C ASP A 406 27.09 -31.18 -8.33
N ALA A 407 26.16 -31.49 -9.26
CA ALA A 407 26.03 -32.86 -9.79
C ALA A 407 25.88 -32.90 -11.31
N SER A 408 26.93 -32.47 -12.03
CA SER A 408 27.18 -32.92 -13.39
C SER A 408 28.65 -33.26 -13.51
N LEU A 409 29.01 -34.52 -13.20
CA LEU A 409 30.16 -35.25 -13.75
C LEU A 409 30.22 -36.67 -13.16
N ILE A 410 30.21 -37.67 -14.06
CA ILE A 410 30.76 -39.03 -13.93
C ILE A 410 29.87 -40.08 -13.22
N SER A 411 29.19 -40.89 -14.04
CA SER A 411 28.72 -42.26 -13.78
C SER A 411 29.28 -43.14 -14.89
N ALA A 412 29.71 -44.40 -14.74
CA ALA A 412 30.16 -45.24 -13.65
C ALA A 412 30.79 -46.47 -14.33
N ARG A 413 31.81 -47.09 -13.74
CA ARG A 413 32.11 -48.54 -13.84
C ARG A 413 33.18 -48.89 -12.81
N VAL A 414 32.84 -49.74 -11.85
CA VAL A 414 33.78 -50.34 -10.89
C VAL A 414 33.53 -51.85 -10.89
N GLU A 415 34.59 -52.62 -11.16
CA GLU A 415 34.73 -54.03 -10.77
C GLU A 415 35.65 -54.14 -9.53
N PRO A 416 35.57 -55.20 -8.73
CA PRO A 416 36.18 -55.24 -7.40
C PRO A 416 37.54 -55.94 -7.39
N ALA A 417 38.52 -55.39 -6.66
CA ALA A 417 39.69 -56.16 -6.22
C ALA A 417 40.33 -55.61 -4.92
N VAL A 418 40.23 -56.44 -3.87
CA VAL A 418 41.26 -56.85 -2.90
C VAL A 418 42.14 -55.79 -2.19
N LEU A 419 41.79 -55.60 -0.91
CA LEU A 419 42.62 -55.50 0.31
C LEU A 419 44.15 -55.37 0.19
N LEU A 420 44.73 -54.28 0.74
CA LEU A 420 46.04 -54.27 1.41
C LEU A 420 46.16 -53.03 2.35
N ILE A 421 46.44 -53.28 3.63
CA ILE A 421 46.72 -52.28 4.69
C ILE A 421 48.24 -52.04 4.76
N PRO A 422 48.73 -50.80 4.99
CA PRO A 422 49.60 -50.62 6.17
C PRO A 422 49.51 -49.26 6.90
N ARG A 423 49.31 -49.37 8.21
CA ARG A 423 50.01 -48.74 9.36
C ARG A 423 50.23 -47.21 9.43
N ARG A 424 49.66 -46.66 10.51
CA ARG A 424 49.90 -45.34 11.14
C ARG A 424 51.34 -45.18 11.66
N ARG A 425 51.83 -43.93 11.66
CA ARG A 425 52.83 -43.40 12.61
C ARG A 425 52.39 -42.01 13.16
N PRO A 426 52.86 -41.62 14.37
CA PRO A 426 52.19 -40.67 15.27
C PRO A 426 52.68 -39.20 15.13
N PRO A 427 52.03 -38.22 15.81
CA PRO A 427 52.25 -36.80 15.57
C PRO A 427 53.47 -36.24 16.35
N ARG A 428 54.13 -35.23 15.77
CA ARG A 428 55.15 -34.42 16.45
C ARG A 428 54.55 -33.10 16.96
N THR A 429 54.80 -32.83 18.22
CA THR A 429 54.50 -31.61 18.99
C THR A 429 55.55 -30.52 18.76
N HIS A 430 55.14 -29.26 18.65
CA HIS A 430 56.02 -28.09 18.84
C HIS A 430 55.38 -27.06 19.81
N PRO A 431 56.19 -26.33 20.61
CA PRO A 431 55.76 -25.52 21.77
C PRO A 431 55.44 -24.05 21.41
N PRO A 432 54.88 -23.25 22.35
CA PRO A 432 54.30 -21.93 22.07
C PRO A 432 55.25 -20.76 22.46
N PRO A 433 54.83 -19.48 22.51
CA PRO A 433 55.30 -18.40 21.65
C PRO A 433 56.26 -17.42 22.36
N ARG A 434 56.85 -16.48 21.60
CA ARG A 434 57.49 -15.27 22.15
C ARG A 434 57.03 -14.02 21.39
N HIS A 435 56.45 -13.07 22.12
CA HIS A 435 56.45 -11.63 21.81
C HIS A 435 57.77 -11.01 22.31
N PRO A 436 58.26 -9.90 21.73
CA PRO A 436 57.88 -8.57 22.26
C PRO A 436 57.82 -7.41 21.24
N GLU A 437 57.24 -6.29 21.72
CA GLU A 437 57.50 -4.85 21.42
C GLU A 437 57.10 -4.33 20.02
N ALA A 438 56.18 -3.36 19.84
CA ALA A 438 56.05 -1.98 20.35
C ALA A 438 57.10 -1.01 19.77
N GLU A 439 56.72 -0.25 18.72
CA GLU A 439 57.30 1.06 18.42
C GLU A 439 56.29 1.97 17.68
N LEU A 440 56.37 3.26 17.99
CA LEU A 440 55.53 4.39 17.60
C LEU A 440 56.09 5.15 16.37
N ALA A 441 55.28 6.08 15.84
CA ALA A 441 55.55 7.14 14.83
C ALA A 441 55.47 6.71 13.36
N GLU A 442 54.86 7.42 12.41
CA GLU A 442 54.34 8.81 12.32
C GLU A 442 52.87 8.87 11.89
#